data_AF-A0AA41T993-F1
#
_entry.id   AF-A0AA41T993-F1
#
_cell.length_a   1.000
_cell.length_b   1.000
_cell.length_c   1.000
_cell.angle_alpha   90.00
_cell.angle_beta   90.00
_cell.angle_gamma   90.00
#
_symmetry.space_group_name_H-M   'P 1'
#
loop_
_entity.id
_entity.type
_entity.pdbx_description
1 polymer ?
#
loop_
_entity_poly.entity_id
_entity_poly.type
_entity_poly.pdbx_seq_one_letter_code
_entity_poly.pdbx_strand_id
1 'polypeptide(L)'
;MGVAKKPKPIYVDKRTGDKHDLETSGLVPKYINKKDYGITPEYICKRNEEIKKAQEEYDNYIQENLKKAAMKRLSDEEREAVLQGLKKNWEEVHKEFQSLSVFIDSVPKKIRKQKLEKEMKQLEHDIGVIEKHKIIYIANK
;
A
#
# COMPACT_ATOMS: atom_id res chain seq x y z
N MET A 1 28.47 23.92 55.63
CA MET A 1 28.59 25.37 55.37
C MET A 1 27.29 25.87 54.76
N GLY A 2 26.62 26.85 55.40
CA GLY A 2 25.38 27.41 54.88
C GLY A 2 25.65 28.40 53.75
N VAL A 3 25.05 28.19 52.58
CA VAL A 3 25.20 29.08 51.42
C VAL A 3 24.43 30.38 51.68
N ALA A 4 25.08 31.53 51.44
CA ALA A 4 24.46 32.84 51.61
C ALA A 4 23.25 32.98 50.67
N LYS A 5 22.12 33.46 51.21
CA LYS A 5 20.90 33.72 50.43
C LYS A 5 21.13 34.90 49.48
N LYS A 6 20.73 34.75 48.22
CA LYS A 6 20.74 35.86 47.26
C LYS A 6 19.75 36.95 47.69
N PRO A 7 20.09 38.24 47.55
CA PRO A 7 19.19 39.33 47.87
C PRO A 7 17.96 39.28 46.95
N LYS A 8 16.78 39.62 47.49
CA LYS A 8 15.55 39.73 46.69
C LYS A 8 15.64 40.98 45.80
N PRO A 9 15.21 40.90 44.53
CA PRO A 9 15.13 42.08 43.67
C PRO A 9 14.02 43.02 44.17
N ILE A 10 14.38 44.28 44.38
CA ILE A 10 13.53 45.32 44.95
C ILE A 10 13.64 46.54 44.05
N TYR A 11 12.54 47.25 43.87
CA TYR A 11 12.52 48.52 43.17
C TYR A 11 12.22 49.67 44.16
N VAL A 12 12.71 50.87 43.85
CA VAL A 12 12.51 52.08 44.67
C VAL A 12 12.11 53.24 43.76
N ASP A 13 10.96 53.87 44.03
CA ASP A 13 10.43 54.97 43.22
C ASP A 13 11.21 56.28 43.35
N LYS A 14 11.75 56.56 44.55
CA LYS A 14 12.47 57.80 44.87
C LYS A 14 13.77 57.49 45.61
N ARG A 15 14.76 58.39 45.56
CA ARG A 15 16.06 58.23 46.25
C ARG A 15 15.95 57.95 47.76
N THR A 16 14.88 58.41 48.40
CA THR A 16 14.55 58.19 49.82
C THR A 16 13.19 57.49 50.00
N GLY A 17 12.66 56.87 48.95
CA GLY A 17 11.32 56.28 48.94
C GLY A 17 11.25 54.87 49.54
N ASP A 18 10.03 54.37 49.64
CA ASP A 18 9.73 53.02 50.10
C ASP A 18 10.23 51.95 49.13
N LYS A 19 10.63 50.81 49.68
CA LYS A 19 11.16 49.66 48.96
C LYS A 19 10.05 48.66 48.69
N HIS A 20 9.85 48.28 47.44
CA HIS A 20 8.84 47.31 47.04
C HIS A 20 9.46 46.10 46.34
N ASP A 21 8.93 44.92 46.64
CA ASP A 21 9.35 43.67 46.00
C ASP A 21 9.00 43.68 44.50
N LEU A 22 10.00 43.39 43.65
CA LEU A 22 9.87 43.48 42.20
C LEU A 22 8.95 42.38 41.62
N GLU A 23 8.85 41.23 42.29
CA GLU A 23 8.08 40.07 41.83
C GLU A 23 6.55 40.26 41.94
N THR A 24 6.09 41.11 42.87
CA THR A 24 4.67 41.37 43.13
C THR A 24 4.18 42.71 42.57
N SER A 25 5.09 43.58 42.17
CA SER A 25 4.77 44.95 41.71
C SER A 25 4.17 45.02 40.30
N GLY A 26 4.14 43.91 39.55
CA GLY A 26 3.66 43.89 38.16
C GLY A 26 4.60 44.57 37.16
N LEU A 27 5.76 45.08 37.62
CA LEU A 27 6.80 45.67 36.78
C LEU A 27 7.55 44.62 35.94
N VAL A 28 7.48 43.35 36.34
CA VAL A 28 8.07 42.22 35.63
C VAL A 28 6.96 41.36 35.02
N PRO A 29 7.02 41.05 33.71
CA PRO A 29 6.03 40.20 33.08
C PRO A 29 6.09 38.77 33.64
N LYS A 30 4.97 38.29 34.17
CA LYS A 30 4.80 36.88 34.54
C LYS A 30 4.34 36.11 33.30
N TYR A 31 5.26 35.39 32.66
CA TYR A 31 4.97 34.61 31.45
C TYR A 31 3.92 33.50 31.67
N ILE A 32 3.71 33.07 32.91
CA ILE A 32 2.62 32.16 33.32
C ILE A 32 1.25 32.78 33.03
N ASN A 33 1.14 34.11 33.11
CA ASN A 33 -0.10 34.85 32.87
C ASN A 33 -0.26 35.27 31.40
N LYS A 34 0.58 34.77 30.50
CA LYS A 34 0.43 35.02 29.06
C LYS A 34 -0.86 34.35 28.58
N LYS A 35 -1.62 35.03 27.71
CA LYS A 35 -2.88 34.51 27.16
C LYS A 35 -2.71 33.15 26.45
N ASP A 36 -1.58 32.97 25.79
CA ASP A 36 -1.26 31.75 25.03
C ASP A 36 -0.42 30.77 25.85
N TYR A 37 -0.34 30.95 27.17
CA TYR A 37 0.42 30.05 28.03
C TYR A 37 -0.23 28.66 28.03
N GLY A 38 0.53 27.63 27.65
CA GLY A 38 0.04 26.26 27.53
C GLY A 38 -0.73 25.97 26.23
N ILE A 39 -0.91 26.94 25.33
CA ILE A 39 -1.55 26.74 24.03
C ILE A 39 -0.48 26.42 22.98
N THR A 40 -0.72 25.37 22.19
CA THR A 40 0.13 25.03 21.04
C THR A 40 -0.02 26.11 19.96
N PRO A 41 1.07 26.76 19.54
CA PRO A 41 1.01 27.77 18.49
C PRO A 41 0.46 27.23 17.16
N GLU A 42 -0.31 28.06 16.44
CA GLU A 42 -0.95 27.68 15.18
C GLU A 42 0.02 27.13 14.12
N TYR A 43 1.24 27.67 14.07
CA TYR A 43 2.24 27.23 13.09
C TYR A 43 2.68 25.77 13.32
N ILE A 44 2.65 25.29 14.57
CA ILE A 44 2.97 23.90 14.89
C ILE A 44 1.85 22.99 14.39
N CYS A 45 0.59 23.39 14.60
CA CYS A 45 -0.56 22.65 14.09
C CYS A 45 -0.53 22.55 12.56
N LYS A 46 -0.31 23.67 11.86
CA LYS A 46 -0.18 23.71 10.39
C LYS A 46 0.94 22.80 9.89
N ARG A 47 2.12 22.87 10.51
CA ARG A 47 3.26 22.03 10.16
C ARG A 47 2.96 20.54 10.36
N ASN A 48 2.29 20.16 11.44
CA ASN A 48 1.92 18.77 11.70
C ASN A 48 0.91 18.25 10.66
N GLU A 49 -0.05 19.09 10.27
CA GLU A 49 -1.01 18.75 9.20
C GLU A 49 -0.31 18.56 7.85
N GLU A 50 0.64 19.44 7.49
CA GLU A 50 1.45 19.32 6.28
C GLU A 50 2.27 18.04 6.27
N ILE A 51 2.94 17.72 7.38
CA ILE A 51 3.72 16.47 7.52
C ILE A 51 2.80 15.26 7.35
N LYS A 52 1.62 15.28 7.98
CA LYS A 52 0.66 14.19 7.87
C LYS A 52 0.17 14.00 6.43
N LYS A 53 -0.18 15.08 5.74
CA LYS A 53 -0.57 15.04 4.32
C LYS A 53 0.56 14.51 3.43
N ALA A 54 1.78 14.99 3.63
CA ALA A 54 2.94 14.51 2.87
C ALA A 54 3.20 13.02 3.09
N GLN A 55 3.01 12.54 4.33
CA GLN A 55 3.13 11.12 4.65
C GLN A 55 2.02 10.29 3.97
N GLU A 56 0.77 10.74 4.04
CA GLU A 56 -0.35 10.09 3.35
C GLU A 56 -0.14 10.05 1.82
N GLU A 57 0.35 11.12 1.22
CA GLU A 57 0.69 11.18 -0.21
C GLU A 57 1.81 10.19 -0.58
N TYR A 58 2.85 10.11 0.24
CA TYR A 58 3.95 9.17 0.05
C TYR A 58 3.49 7.71 0.16
N ASP A 59 2.69 7.41 1.19
CA ASP A 59 2.12 6.08 1.39
C ASP A 59 1.20 5.69 0.22
N ASN A 60 0.37 6.61 -0.26
CA ASN A 60 -0.47 6.41 -1.43
C ASN A 60 0.36 6.15 -2.69
N TYR A 61 1.44 6.91 -2.90
CA TYR A 61 2.35 6.68 -4.03
C TYR A 61 3.00 5.29 -3.98
N ILE A 62 3.46 4.85 -2.80
CA ILE A 62 4.00 3.51 -2.61
C ILE A 62 2.93 2.46 -2.91
N GLN A 63 1.72 2.62 -2.38
CA GLN A 63 0.63 1.68 -2.61
C GLN A 63 0.30 1.56 -4.10
N GLU A 64 0.21 2.68 -4.83
CA GLU A 64 -0.02 2.68 -6.27
C GLU A 64 1.12 1.99 -7.04
N ASN A 65 2.37 2.26 -6.66
CA ASN A 65 3.52 1.60 -7.27
C ASN A 65 3.54 0.09 -6.98
N LEU A 66 3.20 -0.30 -5.75
CA LEU A 66 3.04 -1.70 -5.36
C LEU A 66 1.88 -2.36 -6.11
N LYS A 67 0.74 -1.69 -6.31
CA LYS A 67 -0.37 -2.22 -7.13
C LYS A 67 0.04 -2.40 -8.59
N LYS A 68 0.82 -1.46 -9.15
CA LYS A 68 1.33 -1.56 -10.52
C LYS A 68 2.34 -2.71 -10.67
N ALA A 69 3.24 -2.85 -9.70
CA ALA A 69 4.22 -3.93 -9.66
C ALA A 69 3.62 -5.27 -9.24
N ALA A 70 2.50 -5.27 -8.51
CA ALA A 70 1.82 -6.47 -8.09
C ALA A 70 1.23 -7.16 -9.32
N MET A 71 1.67 -8.40 -9.53
CA MET A 71 1.06 -9.29 -10.50
C MET A 71 -0.45 -9.40 -10.20
N LYS A 72 -1.29 -9.24 -11.22
CA LYS A 72 -2.75 -9.35 -11.08
C LYS A 72 -3.07 -10.77 -10.61
N ARG A 73 -3.63 -10.90 -9.41
CA ARG A 73 -4.21 -12.17 -8.96
C ARG A 73 -5.47 -12.43 -9.76
N LEU A 74 -5.55 -13.59 -10.41
CA LEU A 74 -6.76 -14.03 -11.09
C LEU A 74 -7.87 -14.24 -10.06
N SER A 75 -9.06 -13.67 -10.29
CA SER A 75 -10.21 -13.95 -9.42
C SER A 75 -10.66 -15.40 -9.61
N ASP A 76 -11.38 -15.94 -8.62
CA ASP A 76 -11.87 -17.32 -8.70
C ASP A 76 -12.88 -17.48 -9.87
N GLU A 77 -13.66 -16.43 -10.17
CA GLU A 77 -14.57 -16.37 -11.32
C GLU A 77 -13.81 -16.37 -12.67
N GLU A 78 -12.78 -15.53 -12.80
CA GLU A 78 -11.95 -15.47 -14.01
C GLU A 78 -11.24 -16.83 -14.22
N ARG A 79 -10.80 -17.48 -13.13
CA ARG A 79 -10.20 -18.81 -13.18
C ARG A 79 -11.17 -19.87 -13.68
N GLU A 80 -12.40 -19.90 -13.15
CA GLU A 80 -13.42 -20.84 -13.59
C GLU A 80 -13.81 -20.62 -15.05
N ALA A 81 -13.93 -19.37 -15.48
CA ALA A 81 -14.20 -19.03 -16.89
C ALA A 81 -13.09 -19.54 -17.83
N VAL A 82 -11.82 -19.35 -17.46
CA VAL A 82 -10.67 -19.86 -18.22
C VAL A 82 -10.69 -21.39 -18.28
N LEU A 83 -10.95 -22.04 -17.15
CA LEU A 83 -10.99 -23.50 -17.07
C LEU A 83 -12.13 -24.10 -17.89
N GLN A 84 -13.32 -23.48 -17.87
CA GLN A 84 -14.42 -23.87 -18.76
C GLN A 84 -14.07 -23.68 -20.23
N GLY A 85 -13.41 -22.57 -20.58
CA GLY A 85 -12.94 -22.31 -21.95
C GLY A 85 -11.94 -23.37 -22.43
N LEU A 86 -10.98 -23.75 -21.59
CA LEU A 86 -10.01 -24.80 -21.90
C LEU A 86 -10.67 -26.17 -22.07
N LYS A 87 -11.63 -26.53 -21.21
CA LYS A 87 -12.38 -27.79 -21.31
C LYS A 87 -13.19 -27.84 -22.61
N LYS A 88 -13.87 -26.74 -22.97
CA LYS A 88 -14.60 -26.65 -24.23
C LYS A 88 -13.67 -26.81 -25.44
N ASN A 89 -12.51 -26.15 -25.44
CA ASN A 89 -11.54 -26.29 -26.52
C ASN A 89 -11.02 -27.73 -26.63
N TRP A 90 -10.79 -28.40 -25.50
CA TRP A 90 -10.41 -29.81 -25.49
C TRP A 90 -11.51 -30.69 -26.08
N GLU A 91 -12.78 -30.46 -25.76
CA GLU A 91 -13.91 -31.19 -26.34
C GLU A 91 -13.99 -31.01 -27.87
N GLU A 92 -13.76 -29.80 -28.38
CA GLU A 92 -13.75 -29.50 -29.81
C GLU A 92 -12.63 -30.25 -30.54
N VAL A 93 -11.40 -30.17 -30.04
CA VAL A 93 -10.23 -30.89 -30.59
C VAL A 93 -10.44 -32.41 -30.49
N HIS A 94 -10.99 -32.89 -29.37
CA HIS A 94 -11.26 -34.30 -29.18
C HIS A 94 -12.34 -34.81 -30.15
N LYS A 95 -13.39 -34.03 -30.40
CA LYS A 95 -14.41 -34.34 -31.41
C LYS A 95 -13.81 -34.40 -32.82
N GLU A 96 -12.93 -33.47 -33.16
CA GLU A 96 -12.21 -33.52 -34.44
C GLU A 96 -11.34 -34.77 -34.56
N PHE A 97 -10.62 -35.12 -33.49
CA PHE A 97 -9.80 -36.32 -33.42
C PHE A 97 -10.64 -37.59 -33.59
N GLN A 98 -11.80 -37.68 -32.92
CA GLN A 98 -12.74 -38.80 -33.07
C GLN A 98 -13.34 -38.87 -34.48
N SER A 99 -13.49 -37.73 -35.16
CA SER A 99 -13.99 -37.67 -36.54
C SER A 99 -12.97 -38.15 -37.58
N LEU A 100 -11.71 -38.39 -37.18
CA LEU A 100 -10.68 -38.88 -38.10
C LEU A 100 -11.01 -40.27 -38.64
N SER A 101 -10.67 -40.48 -39.92
CA SER A 101 -10.80 -41.80 -40.55
C SER A 101 -9.87 -42.82 -39.89
N VAL A 102 -10.38 -44.02 -39.64
CA VAL A 102 -9.63 -45.18 -39.11
C VAL A 102 -8.42 -45.52 -40.01
N PHE A 103 -8.53 -45.29 -41.32
CA PHE A 103 -7.47 -45.55 -42.30
C PHE A 103 -6.56 -44.33 -42.47
N ILE A 104 -5.37 -44.40 -41.87
CA ILE A 104 -4.35 -43.34 -41.84
C ILE A 104 -3.14 -43.73 -42.72
N ASP A 105 -3.42 -44.07 -43.98
CA ASP A 105 -2.39 -44.58 -44.89
C ASP A 105 -1.53 -43.44 -45.48
N SER A 106 -2.13 -42.25 -45.62
CA SER A 106 -1.51 -41.08 -46.24
C SER A 106 -0.72 -40.23 -45.24
N VAL A 107 0.44 -39.71 -45.65
CA VAL A 107 1.33 -38.87 -44.82
C VAL A 107 0.61 -37.64 -44.23
N PRO A 108 -0.16 -36.84 -45.00
CA PRO A 108 -1.00 -35.77 -44.46
C PRO A 108 -1.95 -36.20 -43.33
N LYS A 109 -2.56 -37.39 -43.44
CA LYS A 109 -3.46 -37.90 -42.41
C LYS A 109 -2.71 -38.20 -41.11
N LYS A 110 -1.48 -38.75 -41.21
CA LYS A 110 -0.60 -39.00 -40.05
C LYS A 110 -0.20 -37.70 -39.36
N ILE A 111 0.19 -36.69 -40.14
CA ILE A 111 0.58 -35.37 -39.60
C ILE A 111 -0.61 -34.70 -38.90
N ARG A 112 -1.81 -34.75 -39.50
CA ARG A 112 -3.02 -34.19 -38.88
C ARG A 112 -3.34 -34.86 -37.54
N LYS A 113 -3.27 -36.20 -37.48
CA LYS A 113 -3.44 -36.95 -36.23
C LYS A 113 -2.44 -36.51 -35.16
N GLN A 114 -1.15 -36.48 -35.49
CA GLN A 114 -0.09 -36.08 -34.56
C GLN A 114 -0.27 -34.65 -34.05
N LYS A 115 -0.73 -33.73 -34.91
CA LYS A 115 -1.03 -32.36 -34.52
C LYS A 115 -2.15 -32.32 -33.46
N LEU A 116 -3.27 -33.01 -33.72
CA LEU A 116 -4.40 -33.07 -32.79
C LEU A 116 -4.02 -33.74 -31.46
N GLU A 117 -3.22 -34.82 -31.48
CA GLU A 117 -2.72 -35.45 -30.25
C GLU A 117 -1.82 -34.53 -29.43
N LYS A 118 -0.95 -33.76 -30.10
CA LYS A 118 -0.08 -32.80 -29.43
C LYS A 118 -0.89 -31.68 -28.79
N GLU A 119 -1.91 -31.18 -29.49
CA GLU A 119 -2.81 -30.13 -29.01
C GLU A 119 -3.65 -30.62 -27.81
N MET A 120 -4.21 -31.83 -27.88
CA MET A 120 -4.90 -32.44 -26.74
C MET A 120 -4.00 -32.54 -25.51
N LYS A 121 -2.77 -33.05 -25.67
CA LYS A 121 -1.81 -33.18 -24.55
C LYS A 121 -1.43 -31.83 -23.95
N GLN A 122 -1.34 -30.78 -24.76
CA GLN A 122 -1.08 -29.42 -24.27
C GLN A 122 -2.26 -28.92 -23.43
N LEU A 123 -3.49 -29.07 -23.92
CA LEU A 123 -4.69 -28.65 -23.19
C LEU A 123 -4.85 -29.43 -21.87
N GLU A 124 -4.59 -30.74 -21.86
CA GLU A 124 -4.61 -31.54 -20.63
C GLU A 124 -3.56 -31.06 -19.61
N HIS A 125 -2.36 -30.73 -20.07
CA HIS A 125 -1.32 -30.17 -19.21
C HIS A 125 -1.75 -28.81 -18.64
N ASP A 126 -2.24 -27.91 -19.48
CA ASP A 126 -2.64 -26.56 -19.07
C ASP A 126 -3.82 -26.58 -18.08
N ILE A 127 -4.83 -27.43 -18.32
CA ILE A 127 -5.94 -27.67 -17.38
C ILE A 127 -5.39 -28.20 -16.06
N GLY A 128 -4.48 -29.18 -16.09
CA GLY A 128 -3.88 -29.75 -14.90
C GLY A 128 -3.08 -28.73 -14.07
N VAL A 129 -2.36 -27.82 -14.72
CA VAL A 129 -1.64 -26.72 -14.05
C VAL A 129 -2.62 -25.79 -13.34
N ILE A 130 -3.69 -25.36 -14.01
CA ILE A 130 -4.68 -24.44 -13.44
C ILE A 130 -5.52 -25.10 -12.33
N GLU A 131 -5.83 -26.38 -12.46
CA GLU A 131 -6.54 -27.15 -11.43
C GLU A 131 -5.68 -27.34 -10.17
N LYS A 132 -4.39 -27.65 -10.34
CA LYS A 132 -3.46 -27.84 -9.22
C LYS A 132 -3.17 -26.54 -8.46
N HIS A 133 -3.09 -25.42 -9.15
CA HIS A 133 -2.74 -24.13 -8.55
C HIS A 133 -4.00 -23.27 -8.29
N LYS A 134 -4.41 -23.19 -7.02
CA LYS A 134 -5.57 -22.37 -6.59
C LYS A 134 -5.35 -20.87 -6.78
N ILE A 135 -4.12 -20.40 -6.62
CA ILE A 135 -3.77 -18.97 -6.73
C ILE A 135 -2.80 -18.80 -7.88
N ILE A 136 -3.21 -18.01 -8.89
CA ILE A 136 -2.42 -17.71 -10.07
C ILE A 136 -2.22 -16.20 -10.15
N TYR A 137 -0.97 -15.80 -10.34
CA TYR A 137 -0.57 -14.41 -10.53
C TYR A 137 -0.18 -14.20 -11.99
N ILE A 138 -0.76 -13.20 -12.62
CA ILE A 138 -0.49 -12.82 -14.01
C ILE A 138 0.40 -11.58 -13.98
N ALA A 139 1.56 -11.67 -14.62
CA ALA A 139 2.40 -10.51 -14.83
C ALA A 139 1.67 -9.50 -15.73
N ASN A 140 1.52 -8.26 -15.25
CA ASN A 140 1.02 -7.17 -16.07
C ASN A 140 2.09 -6.84 -17.13
N LYS A 141 1.68 -6.76 -18.40
CA LYS A 141 2.56 -6.49 -19.55
C LYS A 141 2.57 -5.00 -19.89
#